data_AF-A0A920RAP6-F1
#
_entry.id   AF-A0A920RAP6-F1
#
_cell.length_a   1.000
_cell.length_b   1.000
_cell.length_c   1.000
_cell.angle_alpha   90.00
_cell.angle_beta   90.00
_cell.angle_gamma   90.00
#
_symmetry.space_group_name_H-M   'P 1'
#
loop_
_entity.id
_entity.type
_entity.pdbx_description
1 polymer ?
#
loop_
_entity_poly.entity_id
_entity_poly.type
_entity_poly.pdbx_seq_one_letter_code
_entity_poly.pdbx_strand_id
1 'polypeptide(L)'
;MELKSNNLVCWKCGTPVVDEPMPLSTYAVCRTCRASLHVCRLCQFDNARLRADCNEPRAESVSDRDKANFCDWFKPQVGLSAIERPHQRDDEREQLASLFSSVDKSADTGESPQTLDELFKKD
;
A
#
# COMPACT_ATOMS: atom_id res chain seq x y z
N MET A 1 -29.14 -2.10 -15.50
CA MET A 1 -27.71 -2.41 -15.34
C MET A 1 -27.17 -1.41 -14.32
N GLU A 2 -27.06 -1.82 -13.06
CA GLU A 2 -26.49 -0.96 -12.01
C GLU A 2 -24.98 -0.97 -12.17
N LEU A 3 -24.42 0.14 -12.65
CA LEU A 3 -23.01 0.44 -12.52
C LEU A 3 -22.76 0.62 -11.01
N LYS A 4 -22.29 -0.42 -10.34
CA LYS A 4 -21.79 -0.30 -8.96
C LYS A 4 -20.70 0.76 -8.99
N SER A 5 -20.92 1.88 -8.31
CA SER A 5 -19.94 2.94 -8.14
C SER A 5 -18.75 2.38 -7.35
N ASN A 6 -17.78 1.82 -8.06
CA ASN A 6 -16.54 1.37 -7.45
C ASN A 6 -15.69 2.61 -7.19
N ASN A 7 -15.31 2.83 -5.94
CA ASN A 7 -14.45 3.93 -5.54
C ASN A 7 -13.00 3.60 -5.96
N LEU A 8 -12.76 3.60 -7.26
CA LEU A 8 -11.47 3.34 -7.87
C LEU A 8 -10.77 4.68 -8.11
N VAL A 9 -9.48 4.75 -7.81
CA VAL A 9 -8.69 5.96 -8.03
C VAL A 9 -7.53 5.65 -8.96
N CYS A 10 -7.24 6.55 -9.90
CA CYS A 10 -6.10 6.39 -10.80
C CYS A 10 -4.78 6.42 -10.02
N TRP A 11 -3.99 5.36 -10.16
CA TRP A 11 -2.67 5.23 -9.53
C TRP A 11 -1.69 6.36 -9.90
N LYS A 12 -1.84 6.98 -11.08
CA LYS A 12 -0.90 7.99 -11.59
C LYS A 12 -1.27 9.42 -11.16
N CYS A 13 -2.53 9.81 -11.34
CA CYS A 13 -3.00 11.18 -11.13
C CYS A 13 -3.92 11.37 -9.92
N GLY A 14 -4.36 10.29 -9.26
CA GLY A 14 -5.23 10.39 -8.09
C GLY A 14 -6.69 10.77 -8.39
N THR A 15 -7.07 10.93 -9.65
CA THR A 15 -8.47 11.22 -10.01
C THR A 15 -9.33 9.98 -9.83
N PRO A 16 -10.56 10.09 -9.26
CA PRO A 16 -11.50 8.98 -9.23
C PRO A 16 -11.82 8.51 -10.65
N VAL A 17 -11.78 7.19 -10.83
CA VAL A 17 -12.18 6.51 -12.05
C VAL A 17 -13.68 6.25 -11.94
N VAL A 18 -14.46 7.00 -12.71
CA VAL A 18 -15.92 6.88 -12.77
C VAL A 18 -16.35 6.15 -14.04
N ASP A 19 -17.50 5.48 -13.97
CA ASP A 19 -18.19 4.83 -15.09
C ASP A 19 -17.41 3.72 -15.81
N GLU A 20 -16.43 3.09 -15.13
CA GLU A 20 -15.68 1.98 -15.70
C GLU A 20 -16.32 0.63 -15.29
N PRO A 21 -16.66 -0.23 -16.26
CA PRO A 21 -17.33 -1.50 -15.98
C PRO A 21 -16.38 -2.45 -15.23
N MET A 22 -16.97 -3.28 -14.37
CA MET A 22 -16.26 -4.36 -13.68
C MET A 22 -16.66 -5.73 -14.27
N PRO A 23 -15.71 -6.69 -14.42
CA PRO A 23 -14.29 -6.56 -14.11
C PRO A 23 -13.58 -5.54 -15.03
N LEU A 24 -12.59 -4.84 -14.47
CA LEU A 24 -11.89 -3.77 -15.17
C LEU A 24 -11.26 -4.30 -16.45
N SER A 25 -11.53 -3.65 -17.58
CA SER A 25 -10.93 -4.04 -18.86
C SER A 25 -9.42 -3.86 -18.83
N THR A 26 -8.69 -4.74 -19.50
CA THR A 26 -7.24 -4.59 -19.75
C THR A 26 -6.91 -3.31 -20.52
N TYR A 27 -7.87 -2.82 -21.32
CA TYR A 27 -7.77 -1.59 -22.10
C TYR A 27 -8.33 -0.35 -21.37
N ALA A 28 -8.79 -0.50 -20.12
CA ALA A 28 -9.29 0.62 -19.35
C ALA A 28 -8.21 1.69 -19.16
N VAL A 29 -8.57 2.95 -19.38
CA VAL A 29 -7.67 4.10 -19.27
C VAL A 29 -8.28 5.21 -18.43
N CYS A 30 -7.44 5.92 -17.68
CA CYS A 30 -7.87 7.11 -16.97
C CYS A 30 -8.29 8.19 -17.97
N ARG A 31 -9.50 8.75 -17.81
CA ARG A 31 -10.01 9.82 -18.67
C ARG A 31 -9.20 11.13 -18.55
N THR A 32 -8.57 11.36 -17.40
CA THR A 32 -7.78 12.59 -17.11
C THR A 32 -6.35 12.49 -17.63
N CYS A 33 -5.60 11.47 -17.20
CA CYS A 33 -4.16 11.38 -17.50
C CYS A 33 -3.79 10.32 -18.55
N ARG A 34 -4.79 9.60 -19.10
CA ARG A 34 -4.63 8.53 -20.09
C ARG A 34 -3.75 7.35 -19.66
N ALA A 35 -3.40 7.24 -18.38
CA ALA A 35 -2.71 6.08 -17.86
C ALA A 35 -3.59 4.83 -17.97
N SER A 36 -2.99 3.70 -18.32
CA SER A 36 -3.63 2.39 -18.23
C SER A 36 -4.04 2.11 -16.78
N LEU A 37 -5.22 1.53 -16.60
CA LEU A 37 -5.76 1.22 -15.27
C LEU A 37 -5.53 -0.26 -14.91
N HIS A 38 -5.47 -1.16 -15.88
CA HIS A 38 -5.14 -2.57 -15.64
C HIS A 38 -3.64 -2.80 -15.56
N VAL A 39 -3.03 -2.29 -14.49
CA VAL A 39 -1.58 -2.30 -14.27
C VAL A 39 -1.26 -2.85 -12.89
N CYS A 40 -0.06 -3.39 -12.67
CA CYS A 40 0.32 -3.90 -11.35
C CYS A 40 0.13 -2.83 -10.27
N ARG A 41 0.49 -1.57 -10.52
CA ARG A 41 0.30 -0.46 -9.55
C ARG A 41 -1.12 -0.25 -9.03
N LEU A 42 -2.15 -0.69 -9.78
CA LEU A 42 -3.55 -0.58 -9.35
C LEU A 42 -4.09 -1.91 -8.79
N CYS A 43 -3.29 -2.97 -8.83
CA CYS A 43 -3.67 -4.27 -8.29
C CYS A 43 -3.50 -4.30 -6.77
N GLN A 44 -4.48 -4.86 -6.06
CA GLN A 44 -4.40 -5.04 -4.59
C GLN A 44 -3.26 -5.97 -4.14
N PHE A 45 -2.72 -6.78 -5.06
CA PHE A 45 -1.63 -7.72 -4.79
C PHE A 45 -0.25 -7.13 -5.03
N ASP A 46 -0.17 -5.91 -5.57
CA ASP A 46 1.11 -5.22 -5.83
C ASP A 46 1.91 -5.04 -4.54
N ASN A 47 3.15 -5.50 -4.54
CA ASN A 47 4.01 -5.36 -3.36
C ASN A 47 5.46 -5.16 -3.77
N ALA A 48 5.88 -3.89 -3.88
CA ALA A 48 7.25 -3.52 -4.23
C ALA A 48 8.32 -3.92 -3.20
N ARG A 49 7.95 -4.47 -2.04
CA ARG A 49 8.90 -4.97 -1.04
C ARG A 49 9.29 -6.42 -1.28
N LEU A 50 8.53 -7.16 -2.09
CA LEU A 50 8.82 -8.55 -2.42
C LEU A 50 9.69 -8.64 -3.66
N ARG A 51 10.57 -9.65 -3.71
CA ARG A 51 11.39 -9.93 -4.90
C ARG A 51 10.55 -10.22 -6.15
N ALA A 52 9.37 -10.81 -5.98
CA ALA A 52 8.42 -11.09 -7.05
C ALA A 52 7.49 -9.91 -7.35
N ASP A 53 7.59 -8.81 -6.60
CA ASP A 53 6.74 -7.62 -6.73
C ASP A 53 5.23 -7.84 -6.57
N CYS A 54 4.81 -9.04 -6.15
CA CYS A 54 3.42 -9.45 -6.03
C CYS A 54 3.22 -10.37 -4.81
N ASN A 55 2.09 -10.19 -4.11
CA ASN A 55 1.67 -11.03 -2.99
C ASN A 55 1.01 -12.35 -3.43
N GLU A 56 0.58 -12.48 -4.69
CA GLU A 56 0.01 -13.71 -5.24
C GLU A 56 1.13 -14.57 -5.85
N PRO A 57 1.54 -15.70 -5.24
CA PRO A 57 2.69 -16.48 -5.68
C PRO A 57 2.51 -17.15 -7.06
N ARG A 58 1.26 -17.34 -7.49
CA ARG A 58 0.94 -17.94 -8.80
C ARG A 58 0.77 -16.89 -9.91
N ALA A 59 0.85 -15.61 -9.58
CA ALA A 59 0.78 -14.55 -10.58
C ALA A 59 2.04 -14.55 -11.44
N GLU A 60 1.85 -14.30 -12.73
CA GLU A 60 2.95 -14.10 -13.66
C GLU A 60 3.73 -12.83 -13.28
N SER A 61 5.06 -12.86 -13.48
CA SER A 61 5.89 -11.69 -13.28
C SER A 61 5.68 -10.70 -14.42
N VAL A 62 5.44 -9.44 -14.06
CA VAL A 62 5.27 -8.34 -15.02
C VAL A 62 6.50 -7.45 -14.95
N SER A 63 7.19 -7.28 -16.08
CA SER A 63 8.43 -6.49 -16.16
C SER A 63 8.18 -4.98 -15.98
N ASP A 64 7.13 -4.45 -16.60
CA ASP A 64 6.75 -3.05 -16.52
C ASP A 64 5.41 -2.92 -15.78
N ARG A 65 5.49 -2.54 -14.50
CA ARG A 65 4.35 -2.47 -13.57
C ARG A 65 3.41 -1.31 -13.83
N ASP A 66 3.84 -0.35 -14.65
CA ASP A 66 3.12 0.87 -14.95
C ASP A 66 2.38 0.77 -16.30
N LYS A 67 2.59 -0.32 -17.05
CA LYS A 67 1.92 -0.62 -18.32
C LYS A 67 0.78 -1.63 -18.16
N ALA A 68 -0.17 -1.55 -19.10
CA ALA A 68 -1.26 -2.51 -19.20
C ALA A 68 -0.70 -3.93 -19.30
N ASN A 69 -1.27 -4.85 -18.52
CA ASN A 69 -0.92 -6.26 -18.55
C ASN A 69 -2.19 -7.13 -18.61
N PHE A 70 -1.99 -8.44 -18.82
CA PHE A 70 -3.05 -9.44 -18.93
C PHE A 70 -3.02 -10.41 -17.74
N CYS A 71 -2.56 -9.97 -16.57
CA CYS A 71 -2.44 -10.85 -15.42
C CYS A 71 -3.82 -11.34 -14.97
N ASP A 72 -4.05 -12.65 -15.02
CA ASP A 72 -5.32 -13.29 -14.64
C ASP A 72 -5.68 -13.08 -13.15
N TRP A 73 -4.68 -12.78 -12.32
CA TRP A 73 -4.84 -12.52 -10.89
C TRP A 73 -5.14 -11.06 -10.58
N PHE A 74 -5.24 -10.19 -11.60
CA PHE A 74 -5.48 -8.77 -11.39
C PHE A 74 -6.80 -8.53 -10.66
N LYS A 75 -6.72 -7.77 -9.55
CA LYS A 75 -7.87 -7.28 -8.80
C LYS A 75 -7.62 -5.81 -8.47
N PRO A 76 -8.38 -4.88 -9.08
CA PRO A 76 -8.13 -3.46 -8.85
C PRO A 76 -8.43 -3.11 -7.39
N GLN A 77 -7.58 -2.29 -6.80
CA GLN A 77 -7.78 -1.83 -5.44
C GLN A 77 -8.93 -0.80 -5.41
N VAL A 78 -10.07 -1.22 -4.86
CA VAL A 78 -11.28 -0.39 -4.70
C VAL A 78 -11.37 0.10 -3.25
N GLY A 79 -11.89 1.31 -3.04
CA GLY A 79 -12.12 1.85 -1.70
C GLY A 79 -10.94 2.62 -1.10
N LEU A 80 -9.89 2.88 -1.88
CA LEU A 80 -8.91 3.89 -1.50
C LEU A 80 -9.46 5.26 -1.89
N SER A 81 -9.78 6.09 -0.88
CA SER A 81 -9.69 7.54 -1.02
C SER A 81 -8.35 7.82 -1.70
N ALA A 82 -8.34 8.68 -2.72
CA ALA A 82 -7.12 9.00 -3.46
C ALA A 82 -5.96 9.08 -2.48
N ILE A 83 -4.92 8.26 -2.69
CA ILE A 83 -3.70 8.37 -1.90
C ILE A 83 -3.26 9.81 -2.15
N GLU A 84 -3.60 10.70 -1.21
CA GLU A 84 -3.01 12.01 -1.10
C GLU A 84 -1.53 11.68 -1.09
N ARG A 85 -0.82 11.96 -2.19
CA ARG A 85 0.64 11.85 -2.18
C ARG A 85 1.05 12.86 -1.12
N PRO A 86 1.48 12.44 0.08
CA PRO A 86 1.71 13.41 1.11
C PRO A 86 2.99 14.12 0.71
N HIS A 87 2.88 15.41 0.44
CA HIS A 87 3.94 16.37 0.82
C HIS A 87 4.09 16.45 2.36
N GLN A 88 3.48 15.53 3.10
CA GLN A 88 3.19 15.55 4.53
C GLN A 88 3.90 14.40 5.27
N ARG A 89 4.98 13.83 4.70
CA ARG A 89 5.77 12.80 5.38
C ARG A 89 6.44 13.32 6.66
N ASP A 90 6.70 14.63 6.73
CA ASP A 90 7.34 15.24 7.89
C ASP A 90 6.35 15.45 9.04
N ASP A 91 5.14 15.96 8.75
CA ASP A 91 4.10 16.18 9.76
C ASP A 91 3.57 14.87 10.37
N GLU A 92 3.40 13.81 9.56
CA GLU A 92 2.96 12.49 10.04
C GLU A 92 4.01 11.87 10.97
N ARG A 93 5.30 12.04 10.65
CA ARG A 93 6.39 11.54 11.48
C ARG A 93 6.45 12.27 12.82
N GLU A 94 6.16 13.56 12.85
CA GLU A 94 6.12 14.37 14.06
C GLU A 94 4.90 14.05 14.94
N GLN A 95 3.73 13.82 14.33
CA GLN A 95 2.53 13.35 15.06
C GLN A 95 2.74 11.96 15.68
N LEU A 96 3.34 11.03 14.94
CA LEU A 96 3.68 9.71 15.49
C LEU A 96 4.72 9.84 16.62
N ALA A 97 5.76 10.65 16.45
CA ALA A 97 6.75 10.90 17.49
C ALA A 97 6.10 11.48 18.76
N SER A 98 5.13 12.38 18.63
CA SER A 98 4.38 12.90 19.78
C SER A 98 3.59 11.81 20.51
N LEU A 99 3.00 10.85 19.78
CA LEU A 99 2.25 9.74 20.38
C LEU A 99 3.16 8.74 21.11
N PHE A 100 4.38 8.52 20.61
CA PHE A 100 5.34 7.63 21.26
C PHE A 100 6.19 8.31 22.33
N SER A 101 6.26 9.65 22.35
CA SER A 101 7.01 10.41 23.37
C SER A 101 6.50 10.20 24.81
N SER A 102 5.25 9.76 24.98
CA SER A 102 4.71 9.39 26.29
C SER A 102 5.12 7.99 26.75
N VAL A 103 5.55 7.11 25.84
CA VAL A 103 6.02 5.76 26.17
C VAL A 103 7.41 5.80 26.78
N ASP A 104 8.27 6.75 26.36
CA ASP A 104 9.60 6.94 26.96
C ASP A 104 9.56 7.51 28.38
N LYS A 105 8.42 8.08 28.82
CA LYS A 105 8.22 8.61 30.18
C LYS A 105 7.64 7.61 31.17
N SER A 106 7.33 6.39 30.72
CA SER A 106 6.94 5.28 31.60
C SER A 106 8.02 4.20 31.61
N ALA A 107 9.25 4.61 31.88
CA ALA A 107 10.31 3.73 32.36
C ALA A 107 11.08 4.46 33.47
N ASP A 108 10.40 4.71 34.59
CA ASP A 108 11.06 4.90 35.88
C ASP A 108 10.33 4.08 36.96
N THR A 109 10.39 2.77 36.81
CA THR A 109 10.69 1.90 37.94
C THR A 109 11.87 1.07 37.47
N GLY A 110 13.07 1.54 37.83
CA GLY A 110 14.32 0.90 37.45
C GLY A 110 14.37 -0.55 37.89
N GLU A 111 14.46 -1.46 36.93
CA GLU A 111 15.08 -2.75 37.15
C GLU A 111 16.53 -2.63 36.65
N SER A 112 17.45 -2.67 37.61
CA SER A 112 18.89 -2.53 37.43
C SER A 112 19.42 -3.52 36.37
N PRO A 113 20.41 -3.14 35.53
CA PRO A 113 21.07 -4.05 34.58
C PRO A 113 21.65 -5.32 35.23
N GLN A 114 21.78 -5.33 36.56
CA GLN A 114 22.26 -6.46 37.35
C GLN A 114 21.38 -7.71 37.23
N THR A 115 20.07 -7.58 36.93
CA THR A 115 19.16 -8.73 36.81
C THR A 115 19.32 -9.51 35.50
N LEU A 116 19.84 -8.86 34.45
CA LEU A 116 20.02 -9.49 33.14
C LEU A 116 21.29 -10.36 33.10
N ASP A 117 22.40 -9.89 33.68
CA ASP A 117 23.64 -10.67 33.77
C ASP A 117 23.52 -11.91 34.67
N GLU A 118 22.60 -11.90 35.63
CA GLU A 118 22.28 -13.07 36.46
C GLU A 118 21.47 -14.12 35.69
N LEU A 119 20.64 -13.70 34.73
CA LEU A 119 19.80 -14.59 33.93
C LEU A 119 20.57 -15.37 32.86
N PHE A 120 21.71 -14.83 32.38
CA PHE A 120 22.55 -15.45 31.34
C PHE A 120 23.78 -16.20 31.90
N LYS A 121 23.98 -16.23 33.22
CA LYS A 121 24.96 -17.13 33.85
C LYS A 121 24.42 -18.56 33.85
N LYS A 122 24.73 -19.25 32.76
CA LYS A 122 24.59 -20.69 32.56
C LYS A 122 25.74 -21.41 33.28
N ASP A 123 25.40 -22.42 34.09
CA ASP A 123 26.34 -23.45 34.59
C ASP A 123 27.09 -24.15 33.44
#